data_AF-A0A5J4NU35-F1
#
_entry.id   AF-A0A5J4NU35-F1
#
_cell.length_a   1.000
_cell.length_b   1.000
_cell.length_c   1.000
_cell.angle_alpha   90.00
_cell.angle_beta   90.00
_cell.angle_gamma   90.00
#
_symmetry.space_group_name_H-M   'P 1'
#
loop_
_entity.id
_entity.type
_entity.pdbx_description
1 polymer ?
#
loop_
_entity_poly.entity_id
_entity_poly.type
_entity_poly.pdbx_seq_one_letter_code
_entity_poly.pdbx_strand_id
1 'polypeptide(L)'
;MSEQQHRGIPCSLAETALNDPRRPYRRAANAVKSTSRYVNRRDKNNTAVKQFRSRSKNKMQSTEQEIERYTHLTKLFEQQRERLEAARETLETLVQRHVRGEDVTAYAYELINSEVLARATFRKELREQLSDDEATMEDG
;
A
#
# COMPACT_ATOMS: atom_id res chain seq x y z
N MET A 1 -10.30 20.46 -22.60
CA MET A 1 -10.62 20.55 -21.16
C MET A 1 -12.11 20.91 -21.07
N SER A 2 -13.01 19.92 -21.11
CA SER A 2 -14.47 20.16 -21.04
C SER A 2 -14.96 19.76 -19.66
N GLU A 3 -15.27 20.76 -18.83
CA GLU A 3 -15.89 20.57 -17.53
C GLU A 3 -17.35 20.19 -17.71
N GLN A 4 -17.70 18.98 -17.26
CA GLN A 4 -19.08 18.53 -17.14
C GLN A 4 -19.76 19.31 -16.01
N GLN A 5 -20.72 20.16 -16.39
CA GLN A 5 -21.63 20.82 -15.46
C GLN A 5 -22.52 19.77 -14.78
N HIS A 6 -22.18 19.41 -13.54
CA HIS A 6 -23.10 18.73 -12.63
C HIS A 6 -24.26 19.69 -12.31
N ARG A 7 -25.37 19.58 -13.06
CA ARG A 7 -26.65 20.16 -12.63
C ARG A 7 -27.21 19.33 -11.48
N GLY A 8 -26.66 19.56 -10.28
CA GLY A 8 -27.34 19.23 -9.04
C GLY A 8 -28.67 19.97 -9.03
N ILE A 9 -29.76 19.25 -8.81
CA ILE A 9 -31.04 19.89 -8.48
C ILE A 9 -30.78 20.65 -7.16
N PRO A 10 -30.92 21.99 -7.12
CA PRO A 10 -30.71 22.70 -5.87
C PRO A 10 -31.76 22.25 -4.85
N CYS A 11 -31.27 21.77 -3.71
CA CYS A 11 -32.06 21.32 -2.56
C CYS A 11 -32.97 22.40 -1.96
N SER A 12 -32.90 23.65 -2.43
CA SER A 12 -33.65 24.80 -1.89
C SER A 12 -35.13 24.85 -2.30
N LEU A 13 -35.60 23.99 -3.21
CA LEU A 13 -37.03 23.88 -3.53
C LEU A 13 -37.80 22.90 -2.62
N ALA A 14 -37.13 22.26 -1.66
CA ALA A 14 -37.74 21.30 -0.74
C ALA A 14 -38.21 21.92 0.60
N GLU A 15 -37.78 23.14 0.94
CA GLU A 15 -38.03 23.71 2.27
C GLU A 15 -39.46 24.22 2.49
N THR A 16 -40.19 24.57 1.43
CA THR A 16 -41.58 25.05 1.57
C THR A 16 -42.61 23.93 1.76
N ALA A 17 -42.21 22.65 1.76
CA ALA A 17 -43.11 21.51 1.88
C ALA A 17 -43.06 20.79 3.25
N LEU A 18 -42.26 21.29 4.20
CA LEU A 18 -41.99 20.58 5.46
C LEU A 18 -43.06 20.79 6.56
N ASN A 19 -43.97 21.74 6.41
CA ASN A 19 -44.95 22.09 7.46
C ASN A 19 -46.43 21.81 7.10
N ASP A 20 -46.70 21.08 6.02
CA ASP A 20 -48.08 20.62 5.74
C ASP A 20 -48.30 19.26 6.45
N PRO A 21 -49.22 19.14 7.42
CA PRO A 21 -49.51 17.86 8.04
C PRO A 21 -49.85 16.84 6.95
N ARG A 22 -49.04 15.78 6.85
CA ARG A 22 -49.23 14.71 5.85
C ARG A 22 -50.69 14.28 5.85
N ARG A 23 -51.40 14.60 4.78
CA ARG A 23 -52.81 14.24 4.63
C ARG A 23 -52.93 12.72 4.81
N PRO A 24 -53.82 12.24 5.69
CA PRO A 24 -53.98 10.82 5.92
C PRO A 24 -54.31 10.13 4.60
N TYR A 25 -53.61 9.03 4.33
CA TYR A 25 -53.79 8.29 3.09
C TYR A 25 -55.24 7.78 3.01
N ARG A 26 -56.00 8.33 2.06
CA ARG A 26 -57.35 7.86 1.75
C ARG A 26 -57.37 7.34 0.33
N ARG A 27 -57.83 6.09 0.17
CA ARG A 27 -58.00 5.49 -1.16
C ARG A 27 -58.99 6.33 -1.98
N ALA A 28 -58.68 6.55 -3.25
CA ALA A 28 -59.60 7.20 -4.18
C ALA A 28 -60.89 6.37 -4.30
N ALA A 29 -62.04 7.05 -4.35
CA ALA A 29 -63.34 6.42 -4.58
C ALA A 29 -63.39 5.78 -5.97
N ASN A 30 -64.14 4.68 -6.14
CA ASN A 30 -64.13 3.89 -7.37
C ASN A 30 -64.61 4.69 -8.60
N ALA A 31 -65.60 5.57 -8.44
CA ALA A 31 -66.06 6.47 -9.51
C ALA A 31 -64.97 7.43 -10.00
N VAL A 32 -64.03 7.83 -9.14
CA VAL A 32 -62.90 8.68 -9.54
C VAL A 32 -61.87 7.88 -10.33
N LYS A 33 -61.75 6.58 -10.07
CA LYS A 33 -60.75 5.71 -10.72
C LYS A 33 -61.02 5.47 -12.20
N SER A 34 -62.29 5.54 -12.62
CA SER A 34 -62.68 5.42 -14.02
C SER A 34 -62.55 6.73 -14.81
N THR A 35 -62.30 7.87 -14.13
CA THR A 35 -62.11 9.14 -14.84
C THR A 35 -60.80 9.14 -15.62
N SER A 36 -60.83 9.65 -16.86
CA SER A 36 -59.64 9.78 -17.71
C SER A 36 -58.50 10.54 -17.01
N ARG A 37 -58.83 11.59 -16.24
CA ARG A 37 -57.84 12.36 -15.45
C ARG A 37 -57.11 11.50 -14.42
N TYR A 38 -57.81 10.61 -13.73
CA TYR A 38 -57.21 9.70 -12.76
C TYR A 38 -56.34 8.65 -13.46
N VAL A 39 -56.84 8.03 -14.53
CA VAL A 39 -56.09 7.03 -15.32
C VAL A 39 -54.79 7.63 -15.84
N ASN A 40 -54.84 8.78 -16.52
CA ASN A 40 -53.66 9.49 -17.02
C ASN A 40 -52.63 9.82 -15.92
N ARG A 41 -53.10 10.20 -14.72
CA ARG A 41 -52.22 10.47 -13.58
C ARG A 41 -51.59 9.19 -13.03
N ARG A 42 -52.34 8.08 -12.98
CA ARG A 42 -51.83 6.78 -12.54
C ARG A 42 -50.81 6.23 -13.52
N ASP A 43 -51.03 6.38 -14.82
CA ASP A 43 -50.08 5.92 -15.85
C ASP A 43 -48.76 6.69 -15.78
N LYS A 44 -48.82 8.02 -15.68
CA LYS A 44 -47.62 8.85 -15.46
C LYS A 44 -46.88 8.46 -14.18
N ASN A 45 -47.61 8.23 -13.09
CA ASN A 45 -47.02 7.79 -11.83
C ASN A 45 -46.38 6.40 -11.94
N ASN A 46 -47.04 5.44 -12.59
CA ASN A 46 -46.51 4.10 -12.80
C ASN A 46 -45.22 4.14 -13.64
N THR A 47 -45.18 4.97 -14.70
CA THR A 47 -43.97 5.18 -15.51
C THR A 47 -42.85 5.81 -14.68
N ALA A 48 -43.15 6.82 -13.87
CA ALA A 48 -42.17 7.43 -12.97
C ALA A 48 -41.62 6.43 -11.95
N VAL A 49 -42.49 5.57 -11.39
CA VAL A 49 -42.07 4.49 -10.46
C VAL A 49 -41.20 3.46 -11.15
N LYS A 50 -41.52 3.06 -12.39
CA LYS A 50 -40.68 2.14 -13.18
C LYS A 50 -39.29 2.74 -13.43
N GLN A 51 -39.24 4.01 -13.85
CA GLN A 51 -37.98 4.73 -14.05
C GLN A 51 -37.17 4.87 -12.76
N PHE A 52 -37.82 5.21 -11.65
CA PHE A 52 -37.18 5.29 -10.33
C PHE A 52 -36.56 3.96 -9.92
N ARG A 53 -37.33 2.86 -10.04
CA ARG A 53 -36.83 1.51 -9.71
C ARG A 53 -35.66 1.09 -10.60
N SER A 54 -35.73 1.38 -11.90
CA SER A 54 -34.63 1.11 -12.83
C SER A 54 -33.38 1.91 -12.47
N ARG A 55 -33.50 3.21 -12.20
CA ARG A 55 -32.38 4.05 -11.75
C ARG A 55 -31.78 3.54 -10.44
N SER A 56 -32.62 3.13 -9.48
CA SER A 56 -32.17 2.58 -8.21
C SER A 56 -31.40 1.27 -8.39
N LYS A 57 -31.89 0.36 -9.24
CA LYS A 57 -31.18 -0.88 -9.56
C LYS A 57 -29.83 -0.63 -10.23
N ASN A 58 -29.80 0.23 -11.24
CA ASN A 58 -28.56 0.55 -11.95
C ASN A 58 -27.54 1.21 -11.01
N LYS A 59 -28.00 2.07 -10.09
CA LYS A 59 -27.13 2.68 -9.08
C LYS A 59 -26.53 1.61 -8.16
N MET A 60 -27.33 0.65 -7.71
CA MET A 60 -26.87 -0.47 -6.86
C MET A 60 -25.82 -1.32 -7.59
N GLN A 61 -26.07 -1.68 -8.86
CA GLN A 61 -25.11 -2.41 -9.68
C GLN A 61 -23.81 -1.63 -9.90
N SER A 62 -23.89 -0.32 -10.13
CA SER A 62 -22.71 0.54 -10.23
C SER A 62 -21.89 0.53 -8.94
N THR A 63 -22.54 0.61 -7.79
CA THR A 63 -21.84 0.55 -6.50
C THR A 63 -21.22 -0.82 -6.23
N GLU A 64 -21.88 -1.91 -6.63
CA GLU A 64 -21.32 -3.27 -6.54
C GLU A 64 -20.04 -3.40 -7.39
N GLN A 65 -20.07 -2.90 -8.63
CA GLN A 65 -18.89 -2.87 -9.51
C GLN A 65 -17.75 -2.01 -8.95
N GLU A 66 -18.07 -0.87 -8.34
CA GLU A 66 -17.07 -0.03 -7.66
C GLU A 66 -16.42 -0.77 -6.49
N ILE A 67 -17.22 -1.46 -5.66
CA ILE A 67 -16.71 -2.28 -4.56
C ILE A 67 -15.77 -3.36 -5.10
N GLU A 68 -16.16 -4.10 -6.13
CA GLU A 68 -15.32 -5.12 -6.77
C GLU A 68 -14.00 -4.52 -7.26
N ARG A 69 -14.05 -3.38 -7.94
CA ARG A 69 -12.85 -2.67 -8.41
C ARG A 69 -11.94 -2.26 -7.27
N TYR A 70 -12.47 -1.71 -6.18
CA TYR A 70 -11.68 -1.32 -5.01
C TYR A 70 -11.07 -2.53 -4.32
N THR A 71 -11.81 -3.63 -4.16
CA THR A 71 -11.25 -4.87 -3.58
C THR A 71 -10.10 -5.43 -4.42
N HIS A 72 -10.21 -5.36 -5.75
CA HIS A 72 -9.12 -5.78 -6.64
C HIS A 72 -7.88 -4.88 -6.49
N LEU A 73 -8.07 -3.56 -6.43
CA LEU A 73 -6.98 -2.60 -6.22
C LEU A 73 -6.29 -2.80 -4.86
N THR A 74 -7.04 -3.09 -3.80
CA THR A 74 -6.46 -3.39 -2.48
C THR A 74 -5.56 -4.62 -2.53
N LYS A 75 -5.99 -5.70 -3.20
CA LYS A 75 -5.16 -6.90 -3.36
C LYS A 75 -3.86 -6.61 -4.12
N LEU A 76 -3.92 -5.83 -5.19
CA LEU A 76 -2.71 -5.42 -5.92
C LEU A 76 -1.78 -4.57 -5.05
N PHE A 77 -2.33 -3.68 -4.23
CA PHE A 77 -1.56 -2.85 -3.31
C PHE A 77 -0.86 -3.70 -2.24
N GLU A 78 -1.56 -4.66 -1.63
CA GLU A 78 -1.00 -5.61 -0.68
C GLU A 78 0.17 -6.40 -1.30
N GLN A 79 -0.02 -6.92 -2.51
CA GLN A 79 1.05 -7.62 -3.25
C GLN A 79 2.28 -6.73 -3.51
N GLN A 80 2.08 -5.46 -3.88
CA GLN A 80 3.19 -4.53 -4.06
C GLN A 80 3.89 -4.19 -2.74
N ARG A 81 3.13 -4.10 -1.63
CA ARG A 81 3.69 -3.89 -0.30
C ARG A 81 4.59 -5.04 0.10
N GLU A 82 4.13 -6.28 -0.04
CA GLU A 82 4.93 -7.49 0.23
C GLU A 82 6.19 -7.53 -0.65
N ARG A 83 6.08 -7.19 -1.93
CA ARG A 83 7.22 -7.11 -2.85
C ARG A 83 8.26 -6.07 -2.41
N LEU A 84 7.82 -4.88 -1.98
CA LEU A 84 8.71 -3.83 -1.50
C LEU A 84 9.36 -4.20 -0.17
N GLU A 85 8.63 -4.86 0.72
CA GLU A 85 9.16 -5.35 2.00
C GLU A 85 10.26 -6.39 1.79
N ALA A 86 10.03 -7.39 0.94
CA ALA A 86 11.04 -8.37 0.56
C ALA A 86 12.28 -7.73 -0.10
N ALA A 87 12.08 -6.72 -0.96
CA ALA A 87 13.18 -5.97 -1.58
C ALA A 87 13.98 -5.18 -0.53
N ARG A 88 13.31 -4.58 0.45
CA ARG A 88 13.95 -3.89 1.58
C ARG A 88 14.79 -4.86 2.42
N GLU A 89 14.25 -6.02 2.80
CA GLU A 89 15.00 -7.03 3.57
C GLU A 89 16.24 -7.52 2.81
N THR A 90 16.11 -7.70 1.50
CA THR A 90 17.23 -8.07 0.61
C THR A 90 18.30 -6.98 0.60
N LEU A 91 17.90 -5.71 0.54
CA LEU A 91 18.82 -4.58 0.60
C LEU A 91 19.50 -4.48 1.97
N GLU A 92 18.74 -4.64 3.06
CA GLU A 92 19.29 -4.62 4.42
C GLU A 92 20.33 -5.73 4.63
N THR A 93 20.06 -6.94 4.13
CA THR A 93 21.03 -8.04 4.17
C THR A 93 22.26 -7.77 3.29
N LEU A 94 22.09 -7.18 2.10
CA LEU A 94 23.22 -6.76 1.26
C LEU A 94 24.08 -5.69 1.96
N VAL A 95 23.46 -4.70 2.57
CA VAL A 95 24.14 -3.65 3.34
C VAL A 95 24.88 -4.27 4.53
N GLN A 96 24.24 -5.15 5.31
CA GLN A 96 24.89 -5.85 6.42
C GLN A 96 26.08 -6.70 5.95
N ARG A 97 25.97 -7.40 4.82
CA ARG A 97 27.10 -8.14 4.21
C ARG A 97 28.23 -7.20 3.79
N HIS A 98 27.91 -6.03 3.24
CA HIS A 98 28.91 -5.05 2.83
C HIS A 98 29.62 -4.39 4.01
N VAL A 99 28.86 -4.04 5.06
CA VAL A 99 29.41 -3.51 6.32
C VAL A 99 30.27 -4.57 7.01
N ARG A 100 29.88 -5.85 7.00
CA ARG A 100 30.76 -6.97 7.42
C ARG A 100 31.96 -7.22 6.50
N GLY A 101 32.02 -6.57 5.34
CA GLY A 101 33.26 -6.49 4.56
C GLY A 101 34.39 -5.78 5.32
N GLU A 102 34.05 -4.89 6.25
CA GLU A 102 35.01 -4.27 7.17
C GLU A 102 35.65 -5.32 8.10
N ASP A 103 34.92 -6.33 8.55
CA ASP A 103 35.44 -7.41 9.41
C ASP A 103 36.51 -8.26 8.70
N VAL A 104 36.35 -8.50 7.40
CA VAL A 104 37.36 -9.20 6.58
C VAL A 104 38.63 -8.37 6.47
N THR A 105 38.50 -7.04 6.34
CA THR A 105 39.67 -6.16 6.31
C THR A 105 40.35 -6.07 7.67
N ALA A 106 39.60 -6.03 8.77
CA ALA A 106 40.14 -6.04 10.13
C ALA A 106 40.90 -7.35 10.41
N TYR A 107 40.34 -8.49 10.04
CA TYR A 107 41.00 -9.79 10.15
C TYR A 107 42.25 -9.89 9.26
N ALA A 108 42.21 -9.34 8.04
CA ALA A 108 43.38 -9.26 7.17
C ALA A 108 44.50 -8.40 7.78
N TYR A 109 44.17 -7.28 8.45
CA TYR A 109 45.15 -6.47 9.16
C TYR A 109 45.73 -7.18 10.39
N GLU A 110 44.93 -7.92 11.16
CA GLU A 110 45.43 -8.76 12.26
C GLU A 110 46.38 -9.86 11.75
N LEU A 111 46.04 -10.50 10.63
CA LEU A 111 46.89 -11.54 10.04
C LEU A 111 48.23 -10.95 9.55
N ILE A 112 48.21 -9.78 8.92
CA ILE A 112 49.43 -9.08 8.49
C ILE A 112 50.30 -8.69 9.70
N ASN A 113 49.70 -8.15 10.76
CA ASN A 113 50.42 -7.76 11.96
C ASN A 113 51.05 -8.95 12.69
N SER A 114 50.35 -10.10 12.75
CA SER A 114 50.89 -11.32 13.36
C SER A 114 52.07 -11.90 12.57
N GLU A 115 52.01 -11.88 11.23
CA GLU A 115 53.14 -12.24 10.36
C GLU A 115 54.36 -11.31 10.54
N VAL A 116 54.14 -10.00 10.64
CA VAL A 116 55.21 -9.03 10.87
C VAL A 116 55.90 -9.27 12.21
N LEU A 117 55.13 -9.55 13.26
CA LEU A 117 55.67 -9.90 14.58
C LEU A 117 56.45 -11.22 14.56
N ALA A 118 55.90 -12.26 13.93
CA ALA A 118 56.58 -13.55 13.79
C ALA A 118 57.91 -13.44 13.01
N ARG A 119 57.97 -12.59 11.97
CA ARG A 119 59.23 -12.32 11.25
C ARG A 119 60.22 -11.52 12.09
N ALA A 120 59.75 -10.60 12.92
CA ALA A 120 60.59 -9.83 13.81
C ALA A 120 61.20 -10.72 14.92
N THR A 121 60.41 -11.62 15.50
CA THR A 121 60.91 -12.60 16.50
C THR A 121 61.88 -13.58 15.86
N PHE A 122 61.56 -14.14 14.70
CA PHE A 122 62.46 -15.04 13.98
C PHE A 122 63.81 -14.37 13.66
N ARG A 123 63.80 -13.13 13.19
CA ARG A 123 65.05 -12.36 12.93
C ARG A 123 65.84 -12.09 14.20
N LYS A 124 65.17 -11.91 15.33
CA LYS A 124 65.82 -11.71 16.63
C LYS A 124 66.49 -12.99 17.10
N GLU A 125 65.77 -14.11 17.07
CA GLU A 125 66.30 -15.44 17.44
C GLU A 125 67.46 -15.85 16.52
N LEU A 126 67.35 -15.62 15.22
CA LEU A 126 68.42 -15.91 14.26
C LEU A 126 69.67 -15.06 14.54
N ARG A 127 69.50 -13.81 14.99
CA ARG A 127 70.63 -12.94 15.37
C ARG A 127 71.28 -13.40 16.67
N GLU A 128 70.48 -13.81 17.68
CA GLU A 128 70.98 -14.35 18.94
C GLU A 128 71.78 -15.64 18.72
N GLN A 129 71.29 -16.55 17.87
CA GLN A 129 72.00 -17.77 17.50
C GLN A 129 73.32 -17.47 16.76
N LEU A 130 73.33 -16.50 15.85
CA LEU A 130 74.55 -16.12 15.12
C LEU A 130 75.56 -15.36 16.00
N SER A 131 75.13 -14.70 17.09
CA SER A 131 76.04 -14.06 18.04
C SER A 131 76.67 -15.05 19.03
N ASP A 132 75.98 -16.13 19.37
CA ASP A 132 76.50 -17.18 20.25
C ASP A 132 77.55 -18.06 19.54
N ASP A 133 77.45 -18.21 18.21
CA ASP A 133 78.44 -18.91 17.37
C ASP A 133 79.75 -18.10 17.18
N GLU A 134 79.73 -16.77 17.27
CA GLU A 134 80.97 -15.97 17.29
C GLU A 134 81.67 -16.00 18.67
N ALA A 135 80.92 -16.11 19.77
CA ALA A 135 81.47 -16.14 21.13
C ALA A 135 82.16 -17.47 21.50
N THR A 136 81.87 -18.56 20.78
CA THR A 136 82.46 -19.89 21.01
C THR A 136 83.78 -20.12 20.25
N MET A 137 84.24 -19.14 19.46
CA MET A 137 85.48 -19.23 18.67
C MET A 137 86.66 -18.42 19.25
N GLU A 138 86.53 -17.79 20.42
CA GLU A 138 87.61 -17.00 21.06
C GLU A 138 88.37 -17.70 22.21
N ASP A 139 88.16 -19.00 22.45
CA ASP A 139 88.87 -19.74 23.52
C ASP A 139 89.66 -20.97 22.98
N GLY A 140 90.49 -20.72 21.96
CA GLY A 140 91.43 -21.69 21.36
C GLY A 140 92.88 -21.21 21.37
#